data_AF-A0AA39WEV5-F1
#
_entry.id   AF-A0AA39WEV5-F1
#
_cell.length_a   1.000
_cell.length_b   1.000
_cell.length_c   1.000
_cell.angle_alpha   90.00
_cell.angle_beta   90.00
_cell.angle_gamma   90.00
#
_symmetry.space_group_name_H-M   'P 1'
#
loop_
_entity.id
_entity.type
_entity.pdbx_description
1 polymer ?
#
loop_
_entity_poly.entity_id
_entity_poly.type
_entity_poly.pdbx_seq_one_letter_code
_entity_poly.pdbx_strand_id
1 'polypeptide(L)'
;MRRFFVLQPLFRAIVIIILSESFNVQMMDIGQLRVLLIRTGVEEGLSAPISFEPIAHQIYALPHGSHGEIAVETLLDTAVDFILNLEEREVAAFGLQPDPVTSTCGLEDGCYQGPKIRQ
;
A
#
# COMPACT_ATOMS: atom_id res chain seq x y z
N MET A 1 -18.64 17.18 -3.31
CA MET A 1 -17.18 16.92 -3.16
C MET A 1 -16.75 16.00 -4.29
N ARG A 2 -15.83 16.44 -5.17
CA ARG A 2 -15.21 15.56 -6.17
C ARG A 2 -14.14 14.71 -5.47
N ARG A 3 -14.22 13.38 -5.57
CA ARG A 3 -13.12 12.49 -5.17
C ARG A 3 -12.10 12.50 -6.30
N PHE A 4 -10.95 13.13 -6.09
CA PHE A 4 -9.91 13.23 -7.12
C PHE A 4 -9.01 11.98 -7.19
N PHE A 5 -9.15 11.03 -6.25
CA PHE A 5 -8.38 9.80 -6.22
C PHE A 5 -9.25 8.64 -5.72
N VAL A 6 -9.23 7.51 -6.43
CA VAL A 6 -9.86 6.26 -6.01
C VAL A 6 -8.76 5.38 -5.41
N LEU A 7 -8.64 5.38 -4.09
CA LEU A 7 -7.71 4.49 -3.39
C LEU A 7 -8.36 3.11 -3.23
N GLN A 8 -7.66 2.08 -3.69
CA GLN A 8 -8.03 0.68 -3.54
C GLN A 8 -8.25 0.31 -2.06
N PRO A 9 -9.24 -0.55 -1.73
CA PRO A 9 -9.51 -0.95 -0.35
C PRO A 9 -8.28 -1.45 0.42
N LEU A 10 -7.40 -2.24 -0.22
CA LEU A 10 -6.18 -2.76 0.40
C LEU A 10 -5.30 -1.65 1.00
N PHE A 11 -5.04 -0.58 0.24
CA PHE A 11 -4.20 0.54 0.70
C PHE A 11 -4.85 1.41 1.77
N ARG A 12 -6.12 1.18 2.11
CA ARG A 12 -6.76 1.76 3.30
C ARG A 12 -6.63 0.87 4.52
N ALA A 13 -6.50 -0.43 4.31
CA ALA A 13 -6.49 -1.46 5.35
C ALA A 13 -5.11 -1.67 5.99
N ILE A 14 -4.04 -1.31 5.27
CA ILE A 14 -2.66 -1.55 5.71
C ILE A 14 -1.76 -0.36 5.39
N VAL A 15 -0.81 -0.07 6.29
CA VAL A 15 0.15 1.02 6.16
C VAL A 15 1.54 0.53 6.52
N ILE A 16 2.54 0.95 5.74
CA ILE A 16 3.97 0.85 6.08
C ILE A 16 4.41 2.18 6.68
N ILE A 17 5.02 2.13 7.86
CA ILE A 17 5.66 3.27 8.50
C ILE A 17 7.16 3.05 8.52
N ILE A 18 7.89 3.97 7.90
CA ILE A 18 9.35 4.06 8.00
C ILE A 18 9.66 4.96 9.18
N LEU A 19 10.34 4.41 10.19
CA LEU A 19 10.78 5.20 11.35
C LEU A 19 12.04 5.98 10.97
N SER A 20 12.06 7.28 11.28
CA SER A 20 13.22 8.14 10.98
C SER A 20 14.50 7.65 11.66
N GLU A 21 14.39 6.97 12.80
CA GLU A 21 15.53 6.39 13.52
C GLU A 21 16.14 5.19 12.79
N SER A 22 15.33 4.47 12.01
CA SER A 22 15.75 3.32 11.20
C SER A 22 16.37 3.76 9.86
N PHE A 23 16.04 4.96 9.39
CA PHE A 23 16.50 5.48 8.11
C PHE A 23 17.91 6.06 8.21
N ASN A 24 18.86 5.40 7.53
CA ASN A 24 20.23 5.88 7.39
C ASN A 24 20.55 6.09 5.90
N VAL A 25 20.90 7.32 5.52
CA VAL A 25 21.23 7.70 4.12
C VAL A 25 22.46 6.92 3.59
N GLN A 26 23.29 6.36 4.47
CA GLN A 26 24.44 5.51 4.10
C GLN A 26 24.06 4.04 3.88
N MET A 27 22.81 3.66 4.10
CA MET A 27 22.32 2.30 3.85
C MET A 27 22.34 2.02 2.35
N MET A 28 23.14 1.03 1.93
CA MET A 28 23.26 0.65 0.52
C MET A 28 22.08 -0.19 0.01
N ASP A 29 21.35 -0.83 0.93
CA ASP A 29 20.22 -1.69 0.62
C ASP A 29 18.98 -1.26 1.43
N ILE A 30 18.07 -0.55 0.76
CA ILE A 30 16.83 -0.04 1.37
C ILE A 30 15.88 -1.16 1.80
N GLY A 31 16.03 -2.35 1.22
CA GLY A 31 15.21 -3.51 1.54
C GLY A 31 15.41 -4.00 2.98
N GLN A 32 16.61 -3.80 3.52
CA GLN A 32 16.98 -4.14 4.90
C GLN A 32 16.49 -3.13 5.94
N LEU A 33 15.78 -2.08 5.51
CA LEU A 33 15.23 -1.08 6.40
C LEU A 33 14.15 -1.69 7.30
N ARG A 34 14.25 -1.46 8.61
CA ARG A 34 13.19 -1.84 9.53
C ARG A 34 11.99 -0.92 9.41
N VAL A 35 10.82 -1.51 9.24
CA VAL A 35 9.55 -0.80 9.09
C VAL A 35 8.50 -1.38 10.01
N LEU A 36 7.52 -0.55 10.35
CA LEU A 36 6.29 -1.01 11.00
C LEU A 36 5.22 -1.26 9.95
N LEU A 37 4.66 -2.45 9.95
CA LEU A 37 3.50 -2.80 9.14
C LEU A 37 2.28 -2.85 10.05
N ILE A 38 1.27 -2.04 9.74
CA ILE A 38 0.13 -1.80 10.63
C ILE A 38 -1.17 -2.08 9.89
N ARG A 39 -2.04 -2.89 10.51
CA ARG A 39 -3.44 -3.00 10.08
C ARG A 39 -4.23 -1.84 10.66
N THR A 40 -4.89 -1.06 9.81
CA THR A 40 -5.63 0.15 10.21
C THR A 40 -6.99 -0.14 10.83
N GLY A 41 -7.45 -1.40 10.78
CA GLY A 41 -8.80 -1.80 11.18
C GLY A 41 -9.87 -1.57 10.11
N VAL A 42 -9.52 -0.97 8.97
CA VAL A 42 -10.43 -0.85 7.82
C VAL A 42 -10.45 -2.19 7.09
N GLU A 43 -11.59 -2.89 7.11
CA GLU A 43 -11.76 -4.19 6.43
C GLU A 43 -12.73 -4.15 5.25
N GLU A 44 -13.44 -3.04 5.08
CA GLU A 44 -14.46 -2.91 4.04
C GLU A 44 -13.84 -2.92 2.63
N GLY A 45 -14.35 -3.82 1.78
CA GLY A 45 -13.90 -3.98 0.40
C GLY A 45 -12.69 -4.90 0.22
N LEU A 46 -12.22 -5.57 1.28
CA LEU A 46 -11.21 -6.63 1.16
C LEU A 46 -11.86 -7.98 0.81
N SER A 47 -11.13 -8.82 0.08
CA SER A 47 -11.55 -10.17 -0.26
C SER A 47 -11.54 -11.12 0.94
N ALA A 48 -10.63 -10.87 1.90
CA ALA A 48 -10.54 -11.57 3.18
C ALA A 48 -9.75 -10.74 4.20
N PRO A 49 -9.86 -11.04 5.51
CA PRO A 49 -9.12 -10.32 6.54
C PRO A 49 -7.58 -10.30 6.37
N ILE A 50 -7.02 -9.22 6.92
CA ILE A 50 -5.64 -8.92 7.30
C ILE A 50 -4.92 -9.93 8.21
N SER A 51 -4.14 -10.93 7.75
CA SER A 51 -3.38 -11.82 8.65
C SER A 51 -1.86 -11.74 8.41
N PHE A 52 -1.06 -11.61 9.46
CA PHE A 52 0.41 -11.56 9.39
C PHE A 52 1.08 -12.94 9.49
N GLU A 53 0.30 -14.00 9.63
CA GLU A 53 0.74 -15.39 9.71
C GLU A 53 1.72 -15.78 8.58
N PRO A 54 1.53 -15.37 7.31
CA PRO A 54 2.48 -15.70 6.23
C PRO A 54 3.90 -15.16 6.46
N ILE A 55 4.04 -14.04 7.16
CA ILE A 55 5.33 -13.40 7.43
C ILE A 55 5.81 -13.59 8.88
N ALA A 56 5.14 -14.44 9.67
CA ALA A 56 5.43 -14.59 11.10
C ALA A 56 6.90 -14.91 11.41
N HIS A 57 7.58 -15.63 10.51
CA HIS A 57 8.99 -15.99 10.62
C HIS A 57 9.98 -14.83 10.36
N GLN A 58 9.49 -13.68 9.88
CA GLN A 58 10.26 -12.47 9.56
C GLN A 58 9.82 -11.27 10.40
N ILE A 59 9.07 -11.51 11.49
CA ILE A 59 8.68 -10.48 12.45
C ILE A 59 9.76 -10.36 13.53
N TYR A 60 10.33 -9.17 13.68
CA TYR A 60 11.32 -8.88 14.72
C TYR A 60 10.68 -8.45 16.05
N ALA A 61 9.53 -7.79 15.99
CA ALA A 61 8.79 -7.34 17.16
C ALA A 61 7.30 -7.21 16.87
N LEU A 62 6.47 -7.33 17.91
CA LEU A 62 5.06 -6.95 17.89
C LEU A 62 4.85 -5.73 18.80
N PRO A 63 4.94 -4.51 18.28
CA PRO A 63 4.46 -3.35 19.00
C PRO A 63 2.94 -3.48 19.17
N HIS A 64 2.46 -3.53 20.40
CA HIS A 64 1.03 -3.45 20.67
C HIS A 64 0.59 -1.99 20.58
N GLY A 65 -0.35 -1.69 19.69
CA GLY A 65 -1.06 -0.41 19.67
C GLY A 65 -2.09 -0.32 20.79
N SER A 66 -2.47 0.90 21.19
CA SER A 66 -3.39 1.17 22.31
C SER A 66 -4.85 0.70 22.11
N HIS A 67 -5.19 0.10 20.97
CA HIS A 67 -6.57 -0.27 20.63
C HIS A 67 -6.73 -1.64 19.92
N GLY A 68 -5.80 -2.58 20.13
CA GLY A 68 -5.86 -3.90 19.47
C GLY A 68 -5.37 -3.88 18.01
N GLU A 69 -4.87 -2.74 17.55
CA GLU A 69 -4.07 -2.60 16.34
C GLU A 69 -2.81 -3.45 16.50
N ILE A 70 -2.71 -4.49 15.68
CA ILE A 70 -1.50 -5.30 15.60
C ILE A 70 -0.58 -4.59 14.61
N ALA A 71 0.49 -4.01 15.14
CA ALA A 71 1.65 -3.62 14.36
C ALA A 71 2.69 -4.72 14.45
N VAL A 72 3.44 -4.93 13.37
CA VAL A 72 4.58 -5.83 13.34
C VAL A 72 5.79 -5.07 12.80
N GLU A 73 6.95 -5.30 13.39
CA GLU A 73 8.22 -4.78 12.87
C GLU A 73 8.86 -5.84 11.96
N THR A 74 9.19 -5.47 10.72
CA THR A 74 9.80 -6.36 9.73
C THR A 74 10.72 -5.58 8.78
N LEU A 75 11.34 -6.24 7.80
CA LEU A 75 12.13 -5.59 6.75
C LEU A 75 11.21 -4.97 5.69
N LEU A 76 11.66 -3.91 5.02
CA LEU A 76 10.90 -3.28 3.95
C LEU A 76 10.62 -4.25 2.81
N ASP A 77 11.60 -5.08 2.42
CA ASP A 77 11.39 -6.11 1.38
C ASP A 77 10.27 -7.06 1.75
N THR A 78 10.30 -7.61 2.96
CA THR A 78 9.25 -8.48 3.49
C THR A 78 7.88 -7.79 3.48
N ALA A 79 7.83 -6.53 3.90
CA ALA A 79 6.59 -5.77 3.95
C ALA A 79 6.01 -5.52 2.54
N VAL A 80 6.86 -5.17 1.57
CA VAL A 80 6.47 -4.96 0.19
C VAL A 80 6.00 -6.27 -0.44
N ASP A 81 6.76 -7.35 -0.31
CA ASP A 81 6.39 -8.67 -0.82
C ASP A 81 5.06 -9.13 -0.22
N PHE A 82 4.85 -8.92 1.07
CA PHE A 82 3.58 -9.22 1.72
C PHE A 82 2.41 -8.43 1.13
N ILE A 83 2.56 -7.13 0.93
CA ILE A 83 1.52 -6.29 0.31
C ILE A 83 1.26 -6.70 -1.14
N LEU A 84 2.29 -7.04 -1.91
CA LEU A 84 2.12 -7.54 -3.28
C LEU A 84 1.36 -8.85 -3.33
N ASN A 85 1.62 -9.78 -2.40
CA ASN A 85 0.83 -11.02 -2.28
C ASN A 85 -0.64 -10.74 -1.90
N LEU A 86 -0.90 -9.74 -1.06
CA LEU A 86 -2.26 -9.30 -0.77
C LEU A 86 -2.92 -8.69 -2.02
N GLU A 87 -2.20 -7.86 -2.76
CA GLU A 87 -2.66 -7.26 -4.03
C GLU A 87 -3.06 -8.35 -5.03
N GLU A 88 -2.23 -9.36 -5.24
CA GLU A 88 -2.54 -10.51 -6.11
C GLU A 88 -3.82 -11.22 -5.69
N ARG A 89 -4.02 -11.42 -4.39
CA ARG A 89 -5.25 -12.00 -3.84
C ARG A 89 -6.47 -11.14 -4.13
N GLU A 90 -6.37 -9.82 -3.94
CA GLU A 90 -7.45 -8.88 -4.25
C GLU A 90 -7.76 -8.85 -5.75
N VAL A 91 -6.74 -8.85 -6.61
CA VAL A 91 -6.89 -8.91 -8.07
C VAL A 91 -7.55 -10.22 -8.51
N ALA A 92 -7.20 -11.35 -7.89
CA ALA A 92 -7.84 -12.63 -8.18
C ALA A 92 -9.33 -12.65 -7.80
N ALA A 93 -9.73 -11.92 -6.75
CA ALA A 93 -11.11 -11.85 -6.27
C ALA A 93 -11.96 -10.83 -7.03
N PHE A 94 -11.40 -9.66 -7.36
CA PHE A 94 -12.15 -8.50 -7.86
C PHE A 94 -11.69 -7.97 -9.22
N GLY A 95 -10.61 -8.51 -9.78
CA GLY A 95 -9.91 -7.89 -10.91
C GLY A 95 -9.07 -6.68 -10.49
N LEU A 96 -8.46 -6.01 -11.46
CA LEU A 96 -7.66 -4.80 -11.22
C LEU A 96 -8.51 -3.70 -10.59
N GLN A 97 -8.03 -3.13 -9.48
CA GLN A 97 -8.66 -1.98 -8.83
C GLN A 97 -7.69 -0.79 -8.68
N PRO A 98 -8.20 0.45 -8.83
CA PRO A 98 -9.52 0.77 -9.37
C PRO A 98 -9.62 0.32 -10.84
N ASP A 99 -10.81 -0.06 -11.30
CA ASP A 99 -11.00 -0.54 -12.67
C ASP A 99 -10.39 0.48 -13.66
N PRO A 100 -9.42 0.11 -14.50
CA PRO A 100 -8.73 1.04 -15.39
C PRO A 100 -9.69 1.73 -16.37
N VAL A 101 -10.76 1.04 -16.81
CA VAL A 101 -11.76 1.63 -17.70
C VAL A 101 -12.57 2.69 -16.95
N THR A 102 -13.12 2.34 -15.78
CA THR A 102 -13.87 3.28 -14.96
C THR A 102 -13.01 4.45 -14.45
N SER A 103 -11.73 4.21 -14.16
CA SER A 103 -10.79 5.22 -13.65
C SER A 103 -10.35 6.23 -14.70
N THR A 104 -10.38 5.84 -15.97
CA THR A 104 -10.04 6.71 -17.11
C THR A 104 -11.26 7.23 -17.86
N CYS A 105 -12.46 6.73 -17.55
CA CYS A 105 -13.72 7.21 -18.10
C CYS A 105 -13.89 8.71 -17.85
N GLY A 106 -13.79 9.50 -18.92
CA GLY A 106 -13.95 10.95 -18.89
C GLY A 106 -12.66 11.74 -18.61
N LEU A 107 -11.51 11.08 -18.51
CA LEU A 107 -10.23 11.76 -18.68
C LEU A 107 -10.04 12.02 -20.18
N GLU A 108 -9.81 13.27 -20.56
CA GLU A 108 -9.34 13.60 -21.90
C GLU A 108 -7.97 12.92 -22.10
N ASP A 109 -7.70 12.39 -23.30
CA ASP A 109 -6.37 11.87 -23.63
C ASP A 109 -5.34 12.92 -23.20
N GLY A 110 -4.38 12.53 -22.36
CA GLY A 110 -3.36 13.41 -21.76
C GLY A 110 -2.38 14.01 -22.78
N CYS A 111 -2.76 14.13 -24.04
CA CYS A 111 -2.07 14.92 -25.05
C CYS A 111 -2.01 16.37 -24.58
N TYR A 112 -0.85 16.74 -24.04
CA TYR A 112 -0.48 18.12 -23.79
C TYR A 112 -0.58 18.89 -25.12
N GLN A 113 -1.70 19.57 -25.36
CA GLN A 113 -1.80 20.51 -26.46
C GLN A 113 -1.03 21.75 -26.04
N GLY A 114 0.27 21.76 -26.36
CA GLY A 114 1.13 22.93 -26.18
C GLY A 114 0.50 24.17 -26.83
N PRO A 115 0.88 25.39 -26.38
CA PRO A 115 0.24 26.61 -26.83
C PRO A 115 0.29 26.73 -28.35
N LYS A 116 -0.89 26.84 -28.98
CA LYS A 116 -1.01 27.15 -30.42
C LYS A 116 -0.52 28.58 -30.62
N ILE A 117 0.70 28.72 -31.13
CA ILE A 117 1.25 29.99 -31.58
C ILE A 117 0.37 30.47 -32.74
N ARG A 118 -0.41 31.53 -32.52
CA ARG A 118 -1.15 32.21 -33.60
C ARG A 118 -0.12 32.98 -34.44
N GLN A 119 -0.11 32.69 -35.74
CA GLN A 119 0.53 33.53 -36.76
C GLN A 119 -0.27 34.82 -36.96
#